data_AF-A0A1D1YMX3-F1
#
_entry.id   AF-A0A1D1YMX3-F1
#
_cell.length_a   1.000
_cell.length_b   1.000
_cell.length_c   1.000
_cell.angle_alpha   90.00
_cell.angle_beta   90.00
_cell.angle_gamma   90.00
#
_symmetry.space_group_name_H-M   'P 1'
#
loop_
_entity.id
_entity.type
_entity.pdbx_description
1 polymer ?
#
loop_
_entity_poly.entity_id
_entity_poly.type
_entity_poly.pdbx_seq_one_letter_code
_entity_poly.pdbx_strand_id
1 'polypeptide(L)'
;MFSGVKTILGKRKEKNIVQKENKKNVARKKKTKDKNLEVEEPDDGIDISCIAILKQEPLEGKLLLEPVRELSRKHPKDWDYNDLMPIIKLLAGRPFIDGKGDNREGAFAFDTIKLDFDSYLEKHDDIRGLIDPTYVIADIGAIVNPNFLLNNYPQTVPLPVNFGGTNYIWTFAGRNRLVDATHLIGWIQCADPGINVFRFDTTSPAMQY
;
A
#
# COMPACT_ATOMS: atom_id res chain seq x y z
N MET A 1 -59.44 -46.36 15.57
CA MET A 1 -60.52 -45.95 16.48
C MET A 1 -60.44 -44.42 16.64
N PHE A 2 -61.55 -43.73 16.28
CA PHE A 2 -61.99 -42.33 16.55
C PHE A 2 -60.97 -41.15 16.46
N SER A 3 -61.09 -40.17 15.53
CA SER A 3 -62.04 -39.01 15.45
C SER A 3 -61.88 -38.01 16.61
N GLY A 4 -61.82 -36.67 16.53
CA GLY A 4 -61.98 -35.60 15.52
C GLY A 4 -61.77 -34.22 16.23
N VAL A 5 -61.23 -33.17 15.58
CA VAL A 5 -61.94 -31.98 15.01
C VAL A 5 -62.19 -30.74 15.94
N LYS A 6 -61.65 -29.58 15.47
CA LYS A 6 -62.09 -28.14 15.52
C LYS A 6 -61.90 -27.17 16.71
N THR A 7 -61.07 -26.16 16.43
CA THR A 7 -61.23 -24.66 16.43
C THR A 7 -62.47 -23.96 17.03
N ILE A 8 -62.28 -22.73 17.60
CA ILE A 8 -63.06 -21.44 17.51
C ILE A 8 -62.47 -20.46 18.58
N LEU A 9 -61.87 -19.28 18.31
CA LEU A 9 -62.32 -17.93 17.86
C LEU A 9 -63.25 -17.11 18.81
N GLY A 10 -62.79 -15.93 19.27
CA GLY A 10 -63.64 -14.87 19.89
C GLY A 10 -62.81 -13.74 20.54
N LYS A 11 -62.48 -12.63 19.84
CA LYS A 11 -63.20 -11.33 19.68
C LYS A 11 -63.22 -10.38 20.91
N ARG A 12 -62.30 -9.40 20.88
CA ARG A 12 -62.51 -7.91 20.75
C ARG A 12 -63.48 -7.18 21.70
N LYS A 13 -62.97 -6.15 22.41
CA LYS A 13 -63.66 -4.85 22.63
C LYS A 13 -62.66 -3.68 22.69
N GLU A 14 -62.90 -2.71 21.82
CA GLU A 14 -62.26 -1.40 21.70
C GLU A 14 -62.91 -0.35 22.63
N LYS A 15 -62.16 0.71 22.93
CA LYS A 15 -62.50 2.17 22.88
C LYS A 15 -61.70 2.91 23.98
N ASN A 16 -61.26 4.17 23.87
CA ASN A 16 -60.82 5.10 22.83
C ASN A 16 -60.53 6.43 23.57
N ILE A 17 -59.67 7.32 23.02
CA ILE A 17 -59.59 8.78 23.31
C ILE A 17 -58.78 9.16 24.58
N VAL A 18 -57.69 9.95 24.56
CA VAL A 18 -57.52 11.34 24.06
C VAL A 18 -56.07 11.62 23.61
N GLN A 19 -55.90 12.24 22.43
CA GLN A 19 -54.73 13.04 22.02
C GLN A 19 -54.80 14.45 22.62
N LYS A 20 -53.68 15.01 23.10
CA LYS A 20 -53.32 16.41 22.83
C LYS A 20 -51.84 16.71 23.10
N GLU A 21 -51.33 17.63 22.29
CA GLU A 21 -49.95 17.87 21.92
C GLU A 21 -49.14 18.79 22.86
N ASN A 22 -47.81 18.71 22.64
CA ASN A 22 -46.80 19.78 22.68
C ASN A 22 -46.36 20.40 24.02
N LYS A 23 -45.08 20.17 24.36
CA LYS A 23 -44.04 21.22 24.31
C LYS A 23 -42.63 20.67 24.51
N LYS A 24 -41.72 21.13 23.64
CA LYS A 24 -40.25 21.01 23.70
C LYS A 24 -39.71 21.26 25.12
N ASN A 25 -38.70 20.48 25.53
CA ASN A 25 -37.48 21.04 26.10
C ASN A 25 -36.32 20.03 26.05
N VAL A 26 -35.26 20.49 25.40
CA VAL A 26 -33.93 19.89 25.26
C VAL A 26 -33.15 20.11 26.56
N ALA A 27 -32.49 19.10 27.12
CA ALA A 27 -31.15 19.25 27.69
C ALA A 27 -30.52 17.92 28.17
N ARG A 28 -29.30 17.68 27.64
CA ARG A 28 -28.15 16.99 28.25
C ARG A 28 -28.24 15.47 28.53
N LYS A 29 -27.99 14.69 27.47
CA LYS A 29 -27.26 13.41 27.62
C LYS A 29 -25.81 13.71 28.01
N LYS A 30 -25.38 13.19 29.16
CA LYS A 30 -23.96 13.08 29.55
C LYS A 30 -23.26 12.21 28.51
N LYS A 31 -22.40 12.82 27.68
CA LYS A 31 -21.40 12.09 26.89
C LYS A 31 -20.30 11.64 27.87
N THR A 32 -20.24 10.34 28.10
CA THR A 32 -19.06 9.63 28.57
C THR A 32 -17.89 10.03 27.67
N LYS A 33 -16.80 10.54 28.27
CA LYS A 33 -15.54 10.78 27.58
C LYS A 33 -14.93 9.41 27.27
N ASP A 34 -15.14 8.92 26.06
CA ASP A 34 -14.19 8.00 25.47
C ASP A 34 -12.88 8.77 25.29
N LYS A 35 -11.81 8.21 25.83
CA LYS A 35 -10.46 8.70 25.61
C LYS A 35 -10.18 8.50 24.13
N ASN A 36 -10.17 9.59 23.38
CA ASN A 36 -9.65 9.63 22.02
C ASN A 36 -8.29 8.93 22.03
N LEU A 37 -8.16 7.83 21.27
CA LEU A 37 -6.92 7.59 20.56
C LEU A 37 -6.77 8.80 19.65
N GLU A 38 -5.94 9.75 20.05
CA GLU A 38 -5.28 10.61 19.09
C GLU A 38 -4.39 9.68 18.29
N VAL A 39 -4.95 9.14 17.20
CA VAL A 39 -4.13 8.76 16.06
C VAL A 39 -3.60 10.10 15.59
N GLU A 40 -2.32 10.37 15.85
CA GLU A 40 -1.64 11.44 15.15
C GLU A 40 -1.84 11.18 13.66
N GLU A 41 -2.66 12.01 13.01
CA GLU A 41 -2.65 12.10 11.57
C GLU A 41 -1.22 12.53 11.21
N PRO A 42 -0.48 11.78 10.37
CA PRO A 42 0.82 12.23 9.94
C PRO A 42 0.63 13.55 9.16
N ASP A 43 1.12 14.61 9.79
CA ASP A 43 1.18 15.97 9.27
C ASP A 43 2.08 16.03 8.03
N ASP A 44 1.74 17.00 7.17
CA ASP A 44 2.39 17.42 5.94
C ASP A 44 2.25 16.47 4.74
N GLY A 45 1.41 16.90 3.79
CA GLY A 45 1.23 16.32 2.45
C GLY A 45 2.46 16.42 1.56
N ILE A 46 3.60 15.91 2.00
CA ILE A 46 4.70 15.52 1.13
C ILE A 46 4.19 14.31 0.37
N ASP A 47 3.74 14.56 -0.85
CA ASP A 47 3.59 13.51 -1.86
C ASP A 47 5.00 12.97 -2.12
N ILE A 48 5.36 11.93 -1.36
CA ILE A 48 6.64 11.23 -1.48
C ILE A 48 6.58 10.49 -2.81
N SER A 49 6.88 11.20 -3.90
CA SER A 49 6.93 10.62 -5.23
C SER A 49 8.12 9.68 -5.33
N CYS A 50 7.92 8.56 -6.04
CA CYS A 50 9.02 7.68 -6.40
C CYS A 50 10.13 8.47 -7.06
N ILE A 51 11.35 8.36 -6.55
CA ILE A 51 12.52 8.84 -7.29
C ILE A 51 13.10 7.75 -8.18
N ALA A 52 12.57 6.52 -8.13
CA ALA A 52 13.00 5.40 -8.95
C ALA A 52 12.49 5.51 -10.40
N ILE A 53 13.07 6.44 -11.15
CA ILE A 53 13.06 6.40 -12.61
C ILE A 53 14.07 5.34 -13.03
N LEU A 54 13.63 4.29 -13.73
CA LEU A 54 14.51 3.20 -14.16
C LEU A 54 15.70 3.76 -14.96
N LYS A 55 16.90 3.50 -14.46
CA LYS A 55 18.16 3.81 -15.13
C LYS A 55 18.72 2.52 -15.68
N GLN A 56 19.03 2.51 -16.98
CA GLN A 56 19.55 1.31 -17.65
C GLN A 56 20.97 0.95 -17.19
N GLU A 57 21.73 1.95 -16.76
CA GLU A 57 23.08 1.73 -16.26
C GLU A 57 23.05 1.26 -14.80
N PRO A 58 23.83 0.22 -14.46
CA PRO A 58 24.08 -0.15 -13.07
C PRO A 58 24.62 1.04 -12.26
N LEU A 59 24.39 1.04 -10.95
CA LEU A 59 25.03 1.97 -10.04
C LEU A 59 26.51 1.65 -9.92
N GLU A 60 27.38 2.62 -10.19
CA GLU A 60 28.81 2.49 -9.91
C GLU A 60 29.03 2.25 -8.41
N GLY A 61 29.54 1.07 -8.05
CA GLY A 61 29.72 0.66 -6.64
C GLY A 61 30.53 1.67 -5.82
N LYS A 62 31.54 2.32 -6.40
CA LYS A 62 32.37 3.33 -5.70
C LYS A 62 31.56 4.50 -5.12
N LEU A 63 30.40 4.83 -5.69
CA LEU A 63 29.52 5.90 -5.19
C LEU A 63 28.86 5.55 -3.86
N LEU A 64 28.77 4.26 -3.52
CA LEU A 64 28.20 3.79 -2.25
C LEU A 64 29.19 3.83 -1.09
N LEU A 65 30.49 3.93 -1.36
CA LEU A 65 31.52 3.74 -0.34
C LEU A 65 31.38 4.72 0.84
N GLU A 66 31.34 6.02 0.55
CA GLU A 66 31.25 7.05 1.60
C GLU A 66 29.89 7.04 2.32
N PRO A 67 28.72 7.01 1.62
CA PRO A 67 27.42 6.87 2.28
C PRO A 67 27.32 5.66 3.22
N VAL A 68 27.84 4.51 2.80
CA VAL A 68 27.83 3.29 3.61
C VAL A 68 28.75 3.42 4.81
N ARG A 69 29.95 4.00 4.64
CA ARG A 69 30.89 4.24 5.75
C ARG A 69 30.29 5.16 6.80
N GLU A 70 29.61 6.22 6.38
CA GLU A 70 28.91 7.14 7.29
C GLU A 70 27.80 6.41 8.05
N LEU A 71 26.93 5.67 7.34
CA LEU A 71 25.86 4.90 7.96
C LEU A 71 26.38 3.85 8.96
N SER A 72 27.50 3.19 8.62
CA SER A 72 28.13 2.14 9.45
C SER A 72 28.74 2.66 10.76
N ARG A 73 28.85 3.98 10.95
CA ARG A 73 29.26 4.56 12.24
C ARG A 73 28.15 4.45 13.30
N LYS A 74 26.91 4.23 12.87
CA LYS A 74 25.74 4.04 13.73
C LYS A 74 25.31 2.58 13.71
N HIS A 75 24.87 2.09 14.86
CA HIS A 75 24.30 0.76 14.93
C HIS A 75 22.95 0.73 14.17
N PRO A 76 22.59 -0.35 13.45
CA PRO A 76 21.37 -0.39 12.64
C PRO A 76 20.05 -0.02 13.34
N LYS A 77 19.99 -0.28 14.65
CA LYS A 77 18.84 0.08 15.49
C LYS A 77 18.65 1.59 15.70
N ASP A 78 19.70 2.36 15.46
CA ASP A 78 19.75 3.80 15.68
C ASP A 78 19.74 4.59 14.36
N TRP A 79 19.57 3.91 13.22
CA TRP A 79 19.43 4.56 11.93
C TRP A 79 18.12 5.32 11.85
N ASP A 80 18.17 6.51 11.26
CA ASP A 80 16.99 7.31 10.95
C ASP A 80 16.83 7.56 9.43
N TYR A 81 15.72 8.21 9.06
CA TYR A 81 15.40 8.57 7.69
C TYR A 81 16.54 9.30 6.96
N ASN A 82 17.20 10.25 7.64
CA ASN A 82 18.25 11.08 7.04
C ASN A 82 19.55 10.30 6.85
N ASP A 83 19.82 9.32 7.71
CA ASP A 83 20.99 8.46 7.60
C ASP A 83 20.95 7.57 6.35
N LEU A 84 19.77 7.02 6.01
CA LEU A 84 19.62 6.15 4.83
C LEU A 84 19.49 6.94 3.53
N MET A 85 18.99 8.17 3.58
CA MET A 85 18.62 8.94 2.38
C MET A 85 19.73 9.08 1.32
N PRO A 86 21.02 9.27 1.68
CA PRO A 86 22.11 9.27 0.71
C PRO A 86 22.20 7.99 -0.12
N ILE A 87 22.00 6.82 0.51
CA ILE A 87 22.03 5.52 -0.17
C ILE A 87 20.76 5.33 -1.00
N ILE A 88 19.59 5.68 -0.44
CA ILE A 88 18.28 5.62 -1.11
C ILE A 88 18.28 6.37 -2.44
N LYS A 89 18.82 7.60 -2.45
CA LYS A 89 18.91 8.42 -3.66
C LYS A 89 19.80 7.82 -4.74
N LEU A 90 20.86 7.09 -4.34
CA LEU A 90 21.74 6.40 -5.29
C LEU A 90 21.07 5.18 -5.89
N LEU A 91 20.39 4.38 -5.07
CA LEU A 91 19.70 3.15 -5.47
C LEU A 91 18.39 3.40 -6.24
N ALA A 92 17.81 4.60 -6.11
CA ALA A 92 16.60 4.99 -6.83
C ALA A 92 16.68 4.71 -8.34
N GLY A 93 15.91 3.72 -8.77
CA GLY A 93 15.78 3.31 -10.17
C GLY A 93 16.98 2.52 -10.69
N ARG A 94 17.90 2.09 -9.82
CA ARG A 94 19.08 1.29 -10.17
C ARG A 94 19.02 -0.07 -9.48
N PRO A 95 18.43 -1.10 -10.12
CA PRO A 95 18.30 -2.43 -9.52
C PRO A 95 19.63 -3.21 -9.46
N PHE A 96 20.67 -2.72 -10.12
CA PHE A 96 21.99 -3.36 -10.18
C PHE A 96 23.08 -2.43 -9.70
N ILE A 97 24.04 -2.96 -8.95
CA ILE A 97 25.28 -2.30 -8.54
C ILE A 97 26.44 -2.97 -9.27
N ASP A 98 27.20 -2.21 -10.05
CA ASP A 98 28.43 -2.71 -10.67
C ASP A 98 29.50 -2.89 -9.59
N GLY A 99 29.97 -4.14 -9.39
CA GLY A 99 31.02 -4.48 -8.45
C GLY A 99 32.40 -4.70 -9.08
N LYS A 100 32.60 -4.38 -10.36
CA LYS A 100 33.84 -4.71 -11.09
C LYS A 100 34.92 -3.63 -10.92
N GLY A 101 36.18 -4.06 -10.98
CA GLY A 101 37.34 -3.16 -10.95
C GLY A 101 37.34 -2.24 -9.73
N ASP A 102 37.45 -0.95 -10.00
CA ASP A 102 37.45 0.17 -9.05
C ASP A 102 36.09 0.39 -8.35
N ASN A 103 35.02 -0.27 -8.79
CA ASN A 103 33.72 -0.25 -8.10
C ASN A 103 33.60 -1.31 -6.98
N ARG A 104 34.54 -2.26 -6.91
CA ARG A 104 34.46 -3.42 -6.01
C ARG A 104 34.35 -3.05 -4.53
N GLU A 105 35.14 -2.07 -4.08
CA GLU A 105 35.18 -1.70 -2.66
C GLU A 105 33.84 -1.15 -2.18
N GLY A 106 33.23 -0.22 -2.93
CA GLY A 106 31.96 0.37 -2.54
C GLY A 106 30.78 -0.59 -2.69
N ALA A 107 30.79 -1.47 -3.69
CA ALA A 107 29.79 -2.53 -3.81
C ALA A 107 29.89 -3.51 -2.62
N PHE A 108 31.10 -3.95 -2.27
CA PHE A 108 31.33 -4.81 -1.11
C PHE A 108 30.91 -4.12 0.19
N ALA A 109 31.20 -2.82 0.36
CA ALA A 109 30.74 -2.07 1.52
C ALA A 109 29.21 -2.15 1.67
N PHE A 110 28.46 -1.95 0.57
CA PHE A 110 27.01 -2.07 0.61
C PHE A 110 26.55 -3.49 1.01
N ASP A 111 27.19 -4.54 0.49
CA ASP A 111 26.87 -5.92 0.87
C ASP A 111 27.01 -6.16 2.38
N THR A 112 27.96 -5.49 3.05
CA THR A 112 28.13 -5.64 4.51
C THR A 112 26.96 -5.11 5.34
N ILE A 113 26.20 -4.13 4.82
CA ILE A 113 25.04 -3.55 5.51
C ILE A 113 23.70 -4.05 4.95
N LYS A 114 23.71 -4.82 3.86
CA LYS A 114 22.53 -5.14 3.06
C LYS A 114 21.40 -5.77 3.86
N LEU A 115 21.71 -6.74 4.73
CA LEU A 115 20.68 -7.42 5.54
C LEU A 115 19.97 -6.47 6.50
N ASP A 116 20.73 -5.59 7.15
CA ASP A 116 20.18 -4.58 8.06
C ASP A 116 19.41 -3.51 7.30
N PHE A 117 19.92 -3.10 6.12
CA PHE A 117 19.26 -2.16 5.22
C PHE A 117 17.92 -2.68 4.73
N ASP A 118 17.87 -3.92 4.24
CA ASP A 118 16.63 -4.57 3.79
C ASP A 118 15.64 -4.71 4.97
N SER A 119 16.12 -5.13 6.15
CA SER A 119 15.29 -5.22 7.37
C SER A 119 14.72 -3.89 7.83
N TYR A 120 15.44 -2.79 7.60
CA TYR A 120 14.95 -1.44 7.87
C TYR A 120 13.84 -1.07 6.88
N LEU A 121 14.05 -1.31 5.58
CA LEU A 121 13.06 -1.02 4.54
C LEU A 121 11.76 -1.82 4.69
N GLU A 122 11.82 -3.04 5.20
CA GLU A 122 10.61 -3.83 5.52
C GLU A 122 9.71 -3.16 6.56
N LYS A 123 10.30 -2.40 7.50
CA LYS A 123 9.57 -1.68 8.55
C LYS A 123 9.17 -0.27 8.16
N HIS A 124 9.79 0.26 7.11
CA HIS A 124 9.62 1.63 6.63
C HIS A 124 9.20 1.64 5.15
N ASP A 125 7.95 1.23 4.91
CA ASP A 125 7.39 1.07 3.56
C ASP A 125 7.43 2.38 2.74
N ASP A 126 7.34 3.52 3.42
CA ASP A 126 7.38 4.83 2.80
C ASP A 126 8.74 5.18 2.21
N ILE A 127 9.82 4.76 2.87
CA ILE A 127 11.18 4.88 2.35
C ILE A 127 11.42 3.86 1.26
N ARG A 128 10.93 2.63 1.43
CA ARG A 128 11.05 1.59 0.42
C ARG A 128 10.40 1.99 -0.90
N GLY A 129 9.23 2.63 -0.84
CA GLY A 129 8.51 3.16 -1.99
C GLY A 129 9.23 4.24 -2.79
N LEU A 130 10.37 4.76 -2.29
CA LEU A 130 11.24 5.67 -3.04
C LEU A 130 12.13 4.95 -4.06
N ILE A 131 12.49 3.69 -3.80
CA ILE A 131 13.47 2.92 -4.60
C ILE A 131 12.87 1.72 -5.31
N ASP A 132 11.86 1.10 -4.72
CA ASP A 132 11.23 -0.13 -5.18
C ASP A 132 9.71 0.03 -5.19
N PRO A 133 9.10 0.32 -6.36
CA PRO A 133 7.66 0.47 -6.44
C PRO A 133 6.96 -0.89 -6.26
N THR A 134 5.70 -0.84 -5.83
CA THR A 134 4.80 -2.00 -5.85
C THR A 134 4.19 -2.13 -7.23
N TYR A 135 4.16 -3.35 -7.76
CA TYR A 135 3.50 -3.65 -9.03
C TYR A 135 2.19 -4.37 -8.78
N VAL A 136 1.14 -3.96 -9.50
CA VAL A 136 -0.10 -4.73 -9.63
C VAL A 136 -0.15 -5.26 -11.04
N ILE A 137 -0.37 -6.55 -11.19
CA ILE A 137 -0.43 -7.22 -12.48
C ILE A 137 -1.79 -7.90 -12.59
N ALA A 138 -2.55 -7.52 -13.60
CA ALA A 138 -3.75 -8.25 -14.00
C ALA A 138 -3.40 -9.14 -15.20
N ASP A 139 -3.49 -10.46 -15.01
CA ASP A 139 -3.35 -11.43 -16.07
C ASP A 139 -4.70 -11.62 -16.76
N ILE A 140 -4.72 -11.26 -18.04
CA ILE A 140 -5.90 -11.35 -18.89
C ILE A 140 -5.82 -12.52 -19.87
N GLY A 141 -4.77 -13.36 -19.81
CA GLY A 141 -4.70 -14.62 -20.56
C GLY A 141 -4.86 -14.47 -22.09
N ALA A 142 -4.42 -13.35 -22.66
CA ALA A 142 -4.63 -12.94 -24.06
C ALA A 142 -6.09 -12.63 -24.45
N ILE A 143 -7.02 -12.66 -23.51
CA ILE A 143 -8.38 -12.12 -23.69
C ILE A 143 -8.26 -10.62 -23.43
N VAL A 144 -8.24 -9.79 -24.47
CA VAL A 144 -8.17 -8.33 -24.28
C VAL A 144 -9.43 -7.88 -23.52
N ASN A 145 -9.29 -7.65 -22.21
CA ASN A 145 -10.27 -6.92 -21.42
C ASN A 145 -9.71 -5.49 -21.21
N PRO A 146 -10.06 -4.53 -22.08
CA PRO A 146 -9.51 -3.18 -21.99
C PRO A 146 -10.17 -2.36 -20.89
N ASN A 147 -11.18 -2.90 -20.21
CA ASN A 147 -12.08 -2.09 -19.39
C ASN A 147 -12.21 -2.67 -17.98
N PHE A 148 -11.14 -2.53 -17.20
CA PHE A 148 -11.11 -2.71 -15.73
C PHE A 148 -12.07 -1.77 -14.97
N LEU A 149 -13.00 -1.11 -15.66
CA LEU A 149 -13.96 -0.12 -15.14
C LEU A 149 -13.29 0.97 -14.27
N LEU A 150 -12.05 1.34 -14.61
CA LEU A 150 -11.29 2.36 -13.88
C LEU A 150 -11.87 3.77 -14.02
N ASN A 151 -12.77 3.99 -14.99
CA ASN A 151 -13.47 5.28 -15.15
C ASN A 151 -14.27 5.68 -13.90
N ASN A 152 -14.65 4.72 -13.06
CA ASN A 152 -15.37 4.95 -11.81
C ASN A 152 -14.46 4.85 -10.57
N TYR A 153 -13.15 4.62 -10.74
CA TYR A 153 -12.22 4.50 -9.63
C TYR A 153 -12.12 5.86 -8.91
N PRO A 154 -12.17 5.89 -7.57
CA PRO A 154 -12.32 7.15 -6.81
C PRO A 154 -11.09 8.05 -6.84
N GLN A 155 -9.98 7.60 -7.42
CA GLN A 155 -8.70 8.32 -7.45
C GLN A 155 -8.07 8.23 -8.85
N THR A 156 -7.03 9.03 -9.09
CA THR A 156 -6.23 8.88 -10.32
C THR A 156 -5.35 7.63 -10.20
N VAL A 157 -5.57 6.65 -11.07
CA VAL A 157 -4.73 5.44 -11.15
C VAL A 157 -3.60 5.68 -12.16
N PRO A 158 -2.39 5.17 -11.92
CA PRO A 158 -1.34 5.14 -12.93
C PRO A 158 -1.84 4.49 -14.23
N LEU A 159 -1.35 4.96 -15.38
CA LEU A 159 -1.64 4.29 -16.65
C LEU A 159 -0.93 2.93 -16.69
N PRO A 160 -1.63 1.82 -16.93
CA PRO A 160 -0.98 0.52 -16.98
C PRO A 160 -0.16 0.36 -18.25
N VAL A 161 0.95 -0.37 -18.13
CA VAL A 161 1.70 -0.89 -19.27
C VAL A 161 1.09 -2.23 -19.67
N ASN A 162 0.73 -2.38 -20.95
CA ASN A 162 0.36 -3.68 -21.49
C ASN A 162 1.63 -4.46 -21.84
N PHE A 163 1.85 -5.59 -21.17
CA PHE A 163 2.98 -6.47 -21.42
C PHE A 163 2.54 -7.67 -22.26
N GLY A 164 3.01 -7.71 -23.50
CA GLY A 164 2.82 -8.86 -24.40
C GLY A 164 1.38 -9.14 -24.82
N GLY A 165 0.44 -8.19 -24.65
CA GLY A 165 -0.98 -8.40 -24.94
C GLY A 165 -1.72 -9.25 -23.90
N THR A 166 -1.03 -9.70 -22.86
CA THR A 166 -1.54 -10.71 -21.92
C THR A 166 -1.63 -10.20 -20.48
N ASN A 167 -0.93 -9.12 -20.15
CA ASN A 167 -0.90 -8.58 -18.81
C ASN A 167 -1.03 -7.06 -18.84
N TYR A 168 -1.70 -6.51 -17.84
CA TYR A 168 -1.66 -5.09 -17.53
C TYR A 168 -0.92 -4.88 -16.23
N ILE A 169 0.08 -4.01 -16.24
CA ILE A 169 0.98 -3.75 -15.12
C ILE A 169 0.81 -2.30 -14.68
N TRP A 170 0.38 -2.09 -13.45
CA TRP A 170 0.38 -0.80 -12.77
C TRP A 170 1.55 -0.72 -11.81
N THR A 171 2.11 0.48 -11.69
CA THR A 171 3.25 0.76 -10.82
C THR A 171 2.84 1.79 -9.78
N PHE A 172 2.90 1.41 -8.51
CA PHE A 172 2.57 2.25 -7.37
C PHE A 172 3.84 2.55 -6.57
N ALA A 173 4.01 3.79 -6.15
CA ALA A 173 5.19 4.21 -5.45
C ALA A 173 4.87 5.24 -4.38
N GLY A 174 5.87 5.57 -3.56
CA GLY A 174 5.68 6.45 -2.42
C GLY A 174 5.02 5.80 -1.22
N ARG A 175 4.63 6.64 -0.26
CA ARG A 175 4.18 6.22 1.09
C ARG A 175 2.95 5.32 1.08
N ASN A 176 2.02 5.51 0.15
CA ASN A 176 0.75 4.77 0.13
C ASN A 176 0.75 3.62 -0.88
N ARG A 177 1.90 3.28 -1.49
CA ARG A 177 1.98 2.32 -2.60
C ARG A 177 1.27 1.00 -2.35
N LEU A 178 1.39 0.44 -1.14
CA LEU A 178 0.77 -0.84 -0.77
C LEU A 178 -0.74 -0.73 -0.61
N VAL A 179 -1.21 0.39 -0.02
CA VAL A 179 -2.63 0.66 0.17
C VAL A 179 -3.30 0.87 -1.17
N ASP A 180 -2.69 1.71 -2.03
CA ASP A 180 -3.22 2.04 -3.35
C ASP A 180 -3.23 0.81 -4.27
N ALA A 181 -2.15 0.01 -4.25
CA ALA A 181 -2.07 -1.25 -4.98
C ALA A 181 -3.14 -2.24 -4.52
N THR A 182 -3.33 -2.42 -3.21
CA THR A 182 -4.31 -3.35 -2.66
C THR A 182 -5.74 -2.91 -2.96
N HIS A 183 -6.01 -1.61 -2.90
CA HIS A 183 -7.31 -1.04 -3.24
C HIS A 183 -7.61 -1.25 -4.74
N LEU A 184 -6.64 -1.05 -5.63
CA LEU A 184 -6.80 -1.33 -7.06
C LEU A 184 -7.12 -2.82 -7.30
N ILE A 185 -6.42 -3.74 -6.63
CA ILE A 185 -6.68 -5.18 -6.75
C ILE A 185 -8.14 -5.50 -6.40
N GLY A 186 -8.61 -5.01 -5.26
CA GLY A 186 -10.00 -5.23 -4.82
C GLY A 186 -11.01 -4.63 -5.81
N TRP A 187 -10.71 -3.46 -6.37
CA TRP A 187 -11.56 -2.82 -7.38
C TRP A 187 -11.65 -3.66 -8.66
N ILE A 188 -10.51 -4.09 -9.20
CA ILE A 188 -10.46 -4.90 -10.41
C ILE A 188 -11.21 -6.22 -10.21
N GLN A 189 -10.99 -6.90 -9.09
CA GLN A 189 -11.67 -8.16 -8.79
C GLN A 189 -13.18 -8.00 -8.56
N CYS A 190 -13.62 -6.84 -8.07
CA CYS A 190 -15.04 -6.51 -7.96
C CYS A 190 -15.67 -6.21 -9.33
N ALA A 191 -14.92 -5.54 -10.22
CA ALA A 191 -15.37 -5.17 -11.56
C ALA A 191 -15.43 -6.38 -12.52
N ASP A 192 -14.47 -7.31 -12.41
CA ASP A 192 -14.37 -8.50 -13.25
C ASP A 192 -14.11 -9.76 -12.39
N PRO A 193 -15.17 -10.36 -11.83
CA PRO A 193 -15.04 -11.56 -11.02
C PRO A 193 -14.47 -12.72 -11.84
N GLY A 194 -13.27 -13.16 -11.50
CA GLY A 194 -12.57 -14.27 -12.17
C GLY A 194 -11.25 -13.88 -12.82
N ILE A 195 -10.93 -12.59 -12.88
CA ILE A 195 -9.61 -12.13 -13.30
C ILE A 195 -8.55 -12.40 -12.23
N ASN A 196 -7.38 -12.86 -12.66
CA ASN A 196 -6.24 -13.05 -11.78
C ASN A 196 -5.49 -11.73 -11.64
N VAL A 197 -5.42 -11.22 -10.41
CA VAL A 197 -4.65 -10.00 -10.10
C VAL A 197 -3.69 -10.32 -8.97
N PHE A 198 -2.43 -9.96 -9.15
CA PHE A 198 -1.38 -10.20 -8.18
C PHE A 198 -0.60 -8.93 -7.89
N ARG A 199 -0.20 -8.79 -6.63
CA ARG A 199 0.75 -7.78 -6.18
C ARG A 199 2.16 -8.37 -6.21
N PHE A 200 3.12 -7.62 -6.72
CA PHE A 200 4.53 -8.00 -6.72
C PHE A 200 5.37 -6.86 -6.11
N ASP A 201 6.22 -7.24 -5.15
CA ASP A 201 7.25 -6.40 -4.56
C ASP A 201 8.57 -7.17 -4.69
N THR A 202 9.71 -6.49 -4.91
CA THR A 202 11.00 -7.20 -5.00
C THR A 202 11.43 -7.71 -3.61
N THR A 203 12.35 -8.68 -3.52
CA THR A 203 12.87 -9.09 -2.21
C THR A 203 14.01 -8.20 -1.72
N SER A 204 14.73 -7.60 -2.65
CA SER A 204 15.88 -6.73 -2.40
C SER A 204 15.90 -5.65 -3.48
N PRO A 205 16.03 -4.37 -3.11
CA PRO A 205 15.95 -3.26 -4.05
C PRO A 205 17.16 -3.19 -5.01
N ALA A 206 18.30 -3.76 -4.62
CA ALA A 206 19.50 -3.78 -5.46
C ALA A 206 20.33 -5.06 -5.33
N MET A 207 20.85 -5.52 -6.47
CA MET A 207 21.70 -6.71 -6.59
C MET A 207 23.08 -6.33 -7.14
N GLN A 208 24.13 -6.92 -6.58
CA GLN A 208 25.48 -6.78 -7.13
C GLN A 208 25.62 -7.59 -8.43
N TYR A 209 26.31 -7.03 -9.42
CA TYR A 209 26.62 -7.63 -10.73
C TYR A 209 28.11 -7.58 -11.04
#